data_AF-A0A8S2WDK8-F1
#
_entry.id   AF-A0A8S2WDK8-F1
#
_cell.length_a   1.000
_cell.length_b   1.000
_cell.length_c   1.000
_cell.angle_alpha   90.00
_cell.angle_beta   90.00
_cell.angle_gamma   90.00
#
_symmetry.space_group_name_H-M   'P 1'
#
loop_
_entity.id
_entity.type
_entity.pdbx_description
1 polymer ?
#
loop_
_entity_poly.entity_id
_entity_poly.type
_entity_poly.pdbx_seq_one_letter_code
_entity_poly.pdbx_strand_id
1 'polypeptide(L)'
;MAQNIVVQVGQCGSQIGCRFWDLALREHASLMSSTNSKKCIYDSSLSAFFRNVDESKNTSLPYPSPLRTLKARAVLVDMEEGVLRSILSSPLRDLFDGEQFIRDVSGAGNNWAVGNRFYGEKYRQMLSDEIRRQAEQCDSLQSFMLIHSMGGGTGSGLGTFILSLLDEMYPKVCRIVTPVYPSKDDDVITSP
;
A
#
# COMPACT_ATOMS: atom_id res chain seq x y z
N MET A 1 -9.06 -17.18 -5.01
CA MET A 1 -7.72 -16.91 -5.59
C MET A 1 -6.90 -16.13 -4.59
N ALA A 2 -5.57 -16.22 -4.67
CA ALA A 2 -4.67 -15.59 -3.72
C ALA A 2 -4.73 -14.05 -3.81
N GLN A 3 -5.26 -13.39 -2.79
CA GLN A 3 -5.32 -11.94 -2.71
C GLN A 3 -4.37 -11.42 -1.63
N ASN A 4 -3.71 -10.31 -1.92
CA ASN A 4 -2.71 -9.71 -1.06
C ASN A 4 -3.06 -8.24 -0.81
N ILE A 5 -2.78 -7.78 0.41
CA ILE A 5 -2.96 -6.38 0.79
C ILE A 5 -1.57 -5.76 0.97
N VAL A 6 -1.31 -4.67 0.26
CA VAL A 6 -0.04 -3.95 0.37
C VAL A 6 -0.18 -2.82 1.39
N VAL A 7 0.63 -2.86 2.44
CA VAL A 7 0.68 -1.83 3.47
C VAL A 7 1.93 -0.99 3.25
N GLN A 8 1.75 0.30 2.98
CA GLN A 8 2.82 1.24 2.66
C GLN A 8 2.99 2.21 3.82
N VAL A 9 4.17 2.26 4.42
CA VAL A 9 4.40 3.03 5.64
C VAL A 9 5.53 4.05 5.48
N GLY A 10 5.21 5.30 5.79
CA GLY A 10 6.07 6.46 5.69
C GLY A 10 6.37 6.89 4.26
N GLN A 11 7.13 7.98 4.15
CA GLN A 11 7.54 8.57 2.89
C GLN A 11 8.20 7.56 1.93
N CYS A 12 9.18 6.80 2.42
CA CYS A 12 9.89 5.81 1.62
C CYS A 12 8.96 4.70 1.11
N GLY A 13 8.17 4.10 2.02
CA GLY A 13 7.23 3.03 1.67
C GLY A 13 6.19 3.48 0.64
N SER A 14 5.67 4.69 0.80
CA SER A 14 4.68 5.28 -0.12
C SER A 14 5.27 5.55 -1.51
N GLN A 15 6.50 6.07 -1.60
CA GLN A 15 7.17 6.32 -2.90
C GLN A 15 7.48 5.02 -3.66
N ILE A 16 8.01 4.01 -2.98
CA ILE A 16 8.24 2.68 -3.56
C ILE A 16 6.91 2.07 -3.98
N GLY A 17 5.90 2.20 -3.12
CA GLY A 17 4.53 1.80 -3.39
C GLY A 17 3.96 2.37 -4.69
N CYS A 18 4.15 3.67 -4.93
CA CYS A 18 3.73 4.31 -6.19
C CYS A 18 4.35 3.65 -7.41
N ARG A 19 5.66 3.33 -7.34
CA ARG A 19 6.37 2.66 -8.43
C ARG A 19 5.89 1.22 -8.63
N PHE A 20 5.65 0.52 -7.53
CA PHE A 20 5.07 -0.83 -7.56
C PHE A 20 3.72 -0.83 -8.30
N TRP A 21 2.79 0.05 -7.95
CA TRP A 21 1.47 0.10 -8.57
C TRP A 21 1.51 0.50 -10.05
N ASP A 22 2.32 1.50 -10.41
CA ASP A 22 2.51 1.91 -11.81
C ASP A 22 3.11 0.76 -12.64
N LEU A 23 4.13 0.08 -12.11
CA LEU A 23 4.75 -1.05 -12.79
C LEU A 23 3.79 -2.22 -12.96
N ALA A 24 3.05 -2.59 -11.92
CA ALA A 24 2.09 -3.69 -11.97
C ALA A 24 1.01 -3.46 -13.06
N LEU A 25 0.52 -2.22 -13.17
CA LEU A 25 -0.45 -1.85 -14.22
C LEU A 25 0.16 -1.92 -15.62
N ARG A 26 1.39 -1.41 -15.79
CA ARG A 26 2.09 -1.42 -17.09
C ARG A 26 2.43 -2.82 -17.54
N GLU A 27 2.94 -3.66 -16.64
CA GLU A 27 3.26 -5.06 -16.94
C GLU A 27 2.01 -5.81 -17.39
N HIS A 28 0.91 -5.68 -16.64
CA HIS A 28 -0.36 -6.33 -17.01
C HIS A 28 -0.88 -5.84 -18.36
N ALA A 29 -0.83 -4.53 -18.62
CA ALA A 29 -1.21 -3.96 -19.91
C ALA A 29 -0.33 -4.46 -21.07
N SER A 30 0.98 -4.59 -20.85
CA SER A 30 1.94 -5.05 -21.85
C SER A 30 1.74 -6.52 -22.23
N LEU A 31 1.48 -7.38 -21.24
CA LEU A 31 1.21 -8.81 -21.45
C LEU A 31 -0.06 -9.01 -22.28
N MET A 32 -1.11 -8.24 -21.99
CA MET A 32 -2.37 -8.30 -22.75
C MET A 32 -2.23 -7.77 -24.19
N SER A 33 -1.39 -6.76 -24.41
CA SER A 33 -1.11 -6.26 -25.77
C SER A 33 -0.38 -7.29 -26.64
N SER A 34 0.45 -8.16 -26.05
CA SER A 34 1.24 -9.16 -26.78
C SER A 34 0.43 -10.37 -27.28
N THR A 35 -0.71 -10.65 -26.64
CA THR A 35 -1.53 -11.85 -26.87
C THR A 35 -2.63 -11.64 -27.92
N ASN A 36 -2.52 -10.62 -28.79
CA ASN A 36 -3.54 -10.22 -29.79
C ASN A 36 -4.92 -9.84 -29.21
N SER A 37 -5.05 -9.78 -27.90
CA SER A 37 -6.26 -9.30 -27.24
C SER A 37 -6.22 -7.77 -27.21
N LYS A 38 -6.95 -7.10 -28.11
CA LYS A 38 -7.03 -5.62 -28.17
C LYS A 38 -7.61 -4.96 -26.91
N LYS A 39 -7.95 -5.74 -25.89
CA LYS A 39 -8.65 -5.32 -24.68
C LYS A 39 -7.91 -5.85 -23.46
N CYS A 40 -7.45 -4.96 -22.60
CA CYS A 40 -6.87 -5.34 -21.31
C CYS A 40 -8.02 -5.78 -20.38
N ILE A 41 -8.02 -7.03 -19.94
CA ILE A 41 -9.13 -7.64 -19.18
C ILE A 41 -8.73 -7.79 -17.72
N TYR A 42 -9.68 -7.55 -16.81
CA TYR A 42 -9.53 -7.91 -15.40
C TYR A 42 -9.57 -9.44 -15.26
N ASP A 43 -8.44 -10.03 -14.87
CA ASP A 43 -8.28 -11.47 -14.79
C ASP A 43 -7.90 -11.92 -13.37
N SER A 44 -7.64 -13.22 -13.27
CA SER A 44 -7.10 -13.90 -12.09
C SER A 44 -5.88 -13.18 -11.51
N SER A 45 -4.90 -12.87 -12.35
CA SER A 45 -3.60 -12.35 -11.95
C SER A 45 -3.73 -10.95 -11.37
N LEU A 46 -4.53 -10.10 -12.01
CA LEU A 46 -4.78 -8.75 -11.54
C LEU A 46 -5.59 -8.74 -10.23
N SER A 47 -6.49 -9.71 -10.06
CA SER A 47 -7.27 -9.82 -8.81
C SER A 47 -6.43 -10.03 -7.55
N ALA A 48 -5.17 -10.45 -7.70
CA ALA A 48 -4.25 -10.68 -6.58
C ALA A 48 -3.92 -9.39 -5.81
N PHE A 49 -3.83 -8.24 -6.48
CA PHE A 49 -3.49 -6.95 -5.88
C PHE A 49 -4.57 -5.89 -6.08
N PHE A 50 -5.50 -6.12 -7.01
CA PHE A 50 -6.54 -5.17 -7.35
C PHE A 50 -7.93 -5.76 -7.12
N ARG A 51 -8.91 -4.86 -7.03
CA ARG A 51 -10.33 -5.16 -6.96
C ARG A 51 -11.02 -4.44 -8.12
N ASN A 52 -11.85 -5.17 -8.87
CA ASN A 52 -12.77 -4.55 -9.82
C ASN A 52 -14.01 -4.06 -9.06
N VAL A 53 -14.36 -2.79 -9.24
CA VAL A 53 -15.55 -2.16 -8.65
C VAL A 53 -16.71 -2.12 -9.65
N ASP A 54 -16.43 -2.32 -10.94
CA ASP A 54 -17.46 -2.45 -11.97
C ASP A 54 -17.87 -3.92 -12.10
N GLU A 55 -19.13 -4.22 -11.76
CA GLU A 55 -19.69 -5.58 -11.83
C GLU A 55 -19.85 -6.09 -13.28
N SER A 56 -19.67 -5.24 -14.29
CA SER A 56 -19.65 -5.69 -15.68
C SER A 56 -18.38 -6.50 -15.95
N LYS A 57 -18.54 -7.83 -16.05
CA LYS A 57 -17.48 -8.85 -16.24
C LYS A 57 -16.53 -8.65 -17.44
N ASN A 58 -16.73 -7.61 -18.25
CA ASN A 58 -15.98 -7.31 -19.47
C ASN A 58 -15.37 -5.90 -19.46
N THR A 59 -14.99 -5.38 -18.28
CA THR A 59 -14.32 -4.09 -18.17
C THR A 59 -12.97 -4.18 -18.87
N SER A 60 -12.84 -3.50 -20.01
CA SER A 60 -11.53 -3.08 -20.50
C SER A 60 -10.90 -2.25 -19.41
N LEU A 61 -9.71 -2.63 -18.94
CA LEU A 61 -8.88 -1.71 -18.19
C LEU A 61 -8.53 -0.59 -19.16
N PRO A 62 -9.04 0.62 -18.94
CA PRO A 62 -8.77 1.70 -19.84
C PRO A 62 -7.45 2.28 -19.32
N TYR A 63 -6.33 1.63 -19.61
CA TYR A 63 -5.00 2.19 -19.34
C TYR A 63 -4.49 2.83 -20.64
N PRO A 64 -4.16 4.14 -20.67
CA PRO A 64 -3.93 5.06 -19.55
C PRO A 64 -5.13 5.97 -19.18
N SER A 65 -6.36 5.54 -19.44
CA SER A 65 -7.58 6.27 -19.02
C SER A 65 -7.82 6.15 -17.50
N PRO A 66 -8.77 6.92 -16.92
CA PRO A 66 -8.90 6.99 -15.47
C PRO A 66 -9.32 5.63 -14.87
N LEU A 67 -8.55 5.16 -13.89
CA LEU A 67 -8.66 3.86 -13.20
C LEU A 67 -9.89 3.77 -12.27
N ARG A 68 -11.04 4.31 -12.68
CA ARG A 68 -12.23 4.44 -11.83
C ARG A 68 -12.83 3.11 -11.39
N THR A 69 -12.66 2.09 -12.22
CA THR A 69 -13.23 0.75 -12.00
C THR A 69 -12.26 -0.18 -11.27
N LEU A 70 -11.00 0.22 -11.07
CA LEU A 70 -9.98 -0.62 -10.48
C LEU A 70 -9.47 0.03 -9.19
N LYS A 71 -9.49 -0.72 -8.09
CA LYS A 71 -8.98 -0.27 -6.79
C LYS A 71 -7.85 -1.14 -6.31
N ALA A 72 -6.79 -0.51 -5.82
CA ALA A 72 -5.69 -1.23 -5.19
C ALA A 72 -6.13 -1.80 -3.83
N ARG A 73 -5.68 -3.01 -3.49
CA ARG A 73 -5.78 -3.58 -2.15
C ARG A 73 -4.63 -3.03 -1.32
N ALA A 74 -4.82 -1.84 -0.78
CA ALA A 74 -3.75 -1.08 -0.14
C ALA A 74 -4.18 -0.40 1.17
N VAL A 75 -3.22 -0.19 2.05
CA VAL A 75 -3.31 0.73 3.20
C VAL A 75 -2.08 1.62 3.16
N LEU A 76 -2.27 2.93 3.09
CA LEU A 76 -1.19 3.91 3.00
C LEU A 76 -1.15 4.71 4.30
N VAL A 77 -0.02 4.66 4.98
CA VAL A 77 0.16 5.27 6.30
C VAL A 77 1.34 6.23 6.25
N ASP A 78 1.09 7.52 6.42
CA ASP A 78 2.18 8.51 6.50
C ASP A 78 1.83 9.65 7.45
N MET A 79 2.73 9.97 8.38
CA MET A 79 2.50 11.05 9.35
C MET A 79 2.92 12.42 8.80
N GLU A 80 3.19 12.48 7.49
CA GLU A 80 3.52 13.68 6.74
C GLU A 80 2.68 13.75 5.44
N GLU A 81 2.34 14.96 4.98
CA GLU A 81 1.44 15.10 3.82
C GLU A 81 2.14 15.09 2.45
N GLY A 82 3.47 15.15 2.43
CA GLY A 82 4.25 15.41 1.21
C GLY A 82 3.99 14.39 0.10
N VAL A 83 4.16 13.10 0.41
CA VAL A 83 4.01 12.03 -0.59
C VAL A 83 2.57 11.84 -1.02
N LEU A 84 1.63 11.97 -0.09
CA LEU A 84 0.21 11.81 -0.40
C LEU A 84 -0.28 12.87 -1.39
N ARG A 85 0.16 14.13 -1.25
CA ARG A 85 -0.15 15.18 -2.24
C ARG A 85 0.38 14.80 -3.62
N SER A 86 1.55 14.17 -3.70
CA SER A 86 2.11 13.67 -4.95
C SER A 86 1.23 12.56 -5.55
N ILE A 87 0.80 11.57 -4.76
CA ILE A 87 -0.09 10.49 -5.21
C ILE A 87 -1.41 11.06 -5.76
N LEU A 88 -2.03 11.98 -5.02
CA LEU A 88 -3.29 12.61 -5.43
C LEU A 88 -3.15 13.48 -6.68
N SER A 89 -1.96 13.98 -6.98
CA SER A 89 -1.65 14.68 -8.23
C SER A 89 -1.24 13.75 -9.39
N SER A 90 -1.03 12.47 -9.10
CA SER A 90 -0.53 11.49 -10.07
C SER A 90 -1.67 10.81 -10.85
N PRO A 91 -1.35 10.14 -11.98
CA PRO A 91 -2.32 9.28 -12.69
C PRO A 91 -2.88 8.14 -11.84
N LEU A 92 -2.24 7.79 -10.71
CA LEU A 92 -2.70 6.76 -9.78
C LEU A 92 -3.74 7.26 -8.79
N ARG A 93 -4.12 8.55 -8.79
CA ARG A 93 -5.08 9.11 -7.83
C ARG A 93 -6.34 8.27 -7.68
N ASP A 94 -6.93 7.88 -8.81
CA ASP A 94 -8.21 7.16 -8.83
C ASP A 94 -8.09 5.69 -8.41
N LEU A 95 -6.86 5.15 -8.34
CA LEU A 95 -6.58 3.77 -7.94
C LEU A 95 -6.86 3.52 -6.45
N PHE A 96 -6.79 4.56 -5.63
CA PHE A 96 -6.98 4.46 -4.19
C PHE A 96 -8.30 5.08 -3.76
N ASP A 97 -8.90 4.53 -2.72
CA ASP A 97 -10.03 5.12 -2.00
C ASP A 97 -9.50 6.05 -0.90
N GLY A 98 -10.23 7.12 -0.58
CA GLY A 98 -9.79 8.13 0.39
C GLY A 98 -9.55 7.56 1.79
N GLU A 99 -10.31 6.52 2.14
CA GLU A 99 -10.28 5.78 3.40
C GLU A 99 -9.01 4.93 3.54
N GLN A 100 -8.33 4.60 2.44
CA GLN A 100 -7.07 3.84 2.47
C GLN A 100 -5.90 4.67 3.00
N PHE A 101 -6.06 5.98 3.15
CA PHE A 101 -5.03 6.89 3.59
C PHE A 101 -5.19 7.24 5.08
N ILE A 102 -4.24 6.80 5.89
CA ILE A 102 -4.14 7.14 7.31
C ILE A 102 -2.98 8.13 7.46
N ARG A 103 -3.29 9.35 7.88
CA ARG A 103 -2.31 10.46 7.88
C ARG A 103 -2.39 11.41 9.06
N ASP A 104 -1.28 12.09 9.28
CA ASP A 104 -1.14 13.24 10.17
C ASP A 104 -0.20 14.27 9.52
N VAL A 105 -0.02 15.44 10.15
CA VAL A 105 0.81 16.56 9.65
C VAL A 105 2.09 16.77 10.45
N SER A 106 2.24 16.10 11.59
CA SER A 106 3.29 16.40 12.56
C SER A 106 4.61 15.65 12.32
N GLY A 107 4.58 14.53 11.59
CA GLY A 107 5.75 13.67 11.36
C GLY A 107 6.25 12.97 12.62
N ALA A 108 6.96 11.85 12.45
CA ALA A 108 7.61 11.15 13.57
C ALA A 108 9.00 11.71 13.92
N GLY A 109 9.49 12.71 13.18
CA GLY A 109 10.76 13.39 13.44
C GLY A 109 11.96 12.44 13.53
N ASN A 110 12.03 11.43 12.66
CA ASN A 110 13.05 10.37 12.68
C ASN A 110 13.19 9.61 14.00
N ASN A 111 12.14 9.61 14.84
CA ASN A 111 12.14 8.93 16.13
C ASN A 111 11.24 7.70 16.10
N TRP A 112 11.85 6.52 16.24
CA TRP A 112 11.14 5.24 16.29
C TRP A 112 10.10 5.18 17.40
N ALA A 113 10.41 5.70 18.60
CA ALA A 113 9.49 5.65 19.75
C ALA A 113 8.25 6.50 19.52
N VAL A 114 8.38 7.65 18.84
CA VAL A 114 7.23 8.49 18.45
C VAL A 114 6.36 7.75 17.44
N GLY A 115 6.95 7.15 16.40
CA GLY A 115 6.22 6.32 15.46
C GLY A 115 5.50 5.15 16.13
N ASN A 116 6.22 4.38 16.94
CA ASN A 116 5.70 3.14 17.50
C ASN A 116 4.75 3.33 18.69
N ARG A 117 5.12 4.17 19.67
CA ARG A 117 4.39 4.29 20.94
C ARG A 117 3.37 5.41 20.93
N PHE A 118 3.66 6.53 20.27
CA PHE A 118 2.71 7.65 20.21
C PHE A 118 1.73 7.46 19.04
N TYR A 119 2.23 7.43 17.81
CA TYR A 119 1.35 7.31 16.64
C TYR A 119 0.71 5.94 16.52
N GLY A 120 1.44 4.87 16.84
CA GLY A 120 0.90 3.51 16.85
C GLY A 120 -0.37 3.41 17.71
N GLU A 121 -0.29 3.84 18.97
CA GLU A 121 -1.45 3.82 19.87
C GLU A 121 -2.53 4.81 19.45
N LYS A 122 -2.16 6.04 19.07
CA LYS A 122 -3.11 7.09 18.62
C LYS A 122 -3.97 6.61 17.45
N TYR A 123 -3.37 5.93 16.48
CA TYR A 123 -4.04 5.50 15.25
C TYR A 123 -4.43 4.01 15.23
N ARG A 124 -4.25 3.28 16.33
CA ARG A 124 -4.52 1.83 16.43
C ARG A 124 -5.89 1.45 15.88
N GLN A 125 -6.94 2.14 16.33
CA GLN A 125 -8.31 1.84 15.93
C GLN A 125 -8.51 2.06 14.44
N MET A 126 -8.07 3.20 13.90
CA MET A 126 -8.19 3.53 12.49
C MET A 126 -7.41 2.53 11.60
N LEU A 127 -6.19 2.16 12.00
CA LEU A 127 -5.40 1.12 11.33
C LEU A 127 -6.12 -0.22 11.33
N SER A 128 -6.66 -0.63 12.48
CA SER A 128 -7.38 -1.90 12.62
C SER A 128 -8.63 -1.94 11.74
N ASP A 129 -9.39 -0.85 11.70
CA ASP A 129 -10.63 -0.78 10.94
C ASP A 129 -10.36 -0.78 9.42
N GLU A 130 -9.34 -0.05 8.97
CA GLU A 130 -8.97 -0.02 7.56
C GLU A 130 -8.38 -1.35 7.08
N ILE A 131 -7.48 -1.96 7.87
CA ILE A 131 -6.94 -3.30 7.57
C ILE A 131 -8.09 -4.31 7.49
N ARG A 132 -9.04 -4.26 8.44
CA ARG A 132 -10.21 -5.14 8.44
C ARG A 132 -11.05 -4.94 7.20
N ARG A 133 -11.34 -3.69 6.82
CA ARG A 133 -12.09 -3.37 5.60
C ARG A 133 -11.42 -3.93 4.34
N GLN A 134 -10.10 -3.80 4.21
CA GLN A 134 -9.37 -4.39 3.08
C GLN A 134 -9.42 -5.92 3.08
N ALA A 135 -9.31 -6.53 4.25
CA ALA A 135 -9.38 -8.00 4.41
C ALA A 135 -10.77 -8.55 4.07
N GLU A 136 -11.85 -7.87 4.49
CA GLU A 136 -13.23 -8.25 4.18
C GLU A 136 -13.58 -8.11 2.69
N GLN A 137 -12.88 -7.24 1.96
CA GLN A 137 -12.98 -7.14 0.50
C GLN A 137 -12.25 -8.26 -0.25
N CYS A 138 -11.54 -9.14 0.46
CA CYS A 138 -10.86 -10.30 -0.11
C CYS A 138 -11.71 -11.56 0.06
N ASP A 139 -11.96 -12.28 -1.04
CA ASP A 139 -12.53 -13.63 -1.00
C ASP A 139 -11.57 -14.64 -0.33
N SER A 140 -10.25 -14.42 -0.51
CA SER A 140 -9.22 -15.27 0.09
C SER A 140 -7.91 -14.49 0.27
N LEU A 141 -7.83 -13.83 1.42
CA LEU A 141 -6.61 -13.14 1.87
C LEU A 141 -5.49 -14.15 2.15
N GLN A 142 -4.35 -13.99 1.47
CA GLN A 142 -3.18 -14.87 1.62
C GLN A 142 -2.03 -14.18 2.34
N SER A 143 -1.77 -12.91 2.02
CA SER A 143 -0.67 -12.20 2.65
C SER A 143 -0.91 -10.70 2.80
N PHE A 144 -0.22 -10.13 3.78
CA PHE A 144 0.08 -8.71 3.87
C PHE A 144 1.51 -8.48 3.38
N MET A 145 1.70 -7.53 2.47
CA MET A 145 3.01 -7.07 2.03
C MET A 145 3.29 -5.69 2.62
N LEU A 146 4.20 -5.60 3.58
CA LEU A 146 4.59 -4.34 4.20
C LEU A 146 5.81 -3.75 3.50
N ILE A 147 5.71 -2.50 3.05
CA ILE A 147 6.82 -1.73 2.46
C ILE A 147 7.08 -0.53 3.37
N HIS A 148 8.28 -0.46 3.94
CA HIS A 148 8.66 0.59 4.88
C HIS A 148 10.18 0.81 4.91
N SER A 149 10.64 1.88 5.54
CA SER A 149 12.08 2.13 5.80
C SER A 149 12.47 1.84 7.24
N MET A 150 13.72 1.46 7.45
CA MET A 150 14.31 1.26 8.78
C MET A 150 14.89 2.55 9.38
N GLY A 151 15.29 3.52 8.55
CA GLY A 151 15.89 4.78 9.02
C GLY A 151 14.90 5.83 9.52
N GLY A 152 13.72 5.93 8.92
CA GLY A 152 12.73 6.96 9.27
C GLY A 152 11.86 6.60 10.47
N GLY A 153 11.39 7.58 11.24
CA GLY A 153 10.57 7.35 12.44
C GLY A 153 9.18 6.75 12.15
N THR A 154 8.52 7.22 11.08
CA THR A 154 7.24 6.68 10.60
C THR A 154 7.45 5.28 10.03
N GLY A 155 8.37 5.13 9.07
CA GLY A 155 8.65 3.85 8.42
C GLY A 155 9.01 2.76 9.43
N SER A 156 9.97 3.04 10.32
CA SER A 156 10.45 2.05 11.28
C SER A 156 9.47 1.84 12.43
N GLY A 157 9.06 2.92 13.11
CA GLY A 157 8.24 2.89 14.31
C GLY A 157 6.81 2.40 14.05
N LEU A 158 6.09 3.08 13.15
CA LEU A 158 4.74 2.67 12.77
C LEU A 158 4.76 1.36 11.97
N GLY A 159 5.76 1.13 11.12
CA GLY A 159 5.91 -0.14 10.42
C GLY A 159 5.99 -1.32 11.41
N THR A 160 6.81 -1.19 12.45
CA THR A 160 6.91 -2.19 13.53
C THR A 160 5.58 -2.35 14.28
N PHE A 161 4.89 -1.24 14.59
CA PHE A 161 3.60 -1.30 15.28
C PHE A 161 2.55 -2.05 14.44
N ILE A 162 2.48 -1.74 13.15
CA ILE A 162 1.54 -2.37 12.22
C ILE A 162 1.85 -3.86 12.06
N LEU A 163 3.13 -4.28 12.04
CA LEU A 163 3.47 -5.70 12.03
C LEU A 163 2.93 -6.46 13.24
N SER A 164 3.02 -5.86 14.43
CA SER A 164 2.43 -6.42 15.65
C SER A 164 0.90 -6.45 15.57
N LEU A 165 0.29 -5.39 15.03
CA LEU A 165 -1.17 -5.34 14.85
C LEU A 165 -1.67 -6.41 13.87
N LEU A 166 -0.94 -6.64 12.76
CA LEU A 166 -1.25 -7.70 11.80
C LEU A 166 -1.09 -9.10 12.41
N ASP A 167 -0.10 -9.30 13.29
CA ASP A 167 0.07 -10.54 14.07
C ASP A 167 -1.15 -10.82 14.96
N GLU A 168 -1.60 -9.79 15.67
CA GLU A 168 -2.72 -9.86 16.62
C GLU A 168 -4.04 -10.15 15.89
N MET A 169 -4.32 -9.43 14.80
CA MET A 169 -5.59 -9.53 14.08
C MET A 169 -5.65 -10.75 13.15
N TYR A 170 -4.54 -11.08 12.48
CA TYR A 170 -4.49 -12.09 11.42
C TYR A 170 -3.29 -13.04 11.62
N PRO A 171 -3.19 -13.76 12.75
CA PRO A 171 -2.01 -14.55 13.12
C PRO A 171 -1.66 -15.66 12.12
N LYS A 172 -2.64 -16.13 11.34
CA LYS A 172 -2.49 -17.19 10.35
C LYS A 172 -2.17 -16.69 8.94
N VAL A 173 -2.24 -15.37 8.69
CA VAL A 173 -1.99 -14.77 7.38
C VAL A 173 -0.50 -14.46 7.24
N CYS A 174 0.07 -14.79 6.08
CA CYS A 174 1.48 -14.55 5.83
C CYS A 174 1.78 -13.04 5.83
N ARG A 175 2.93 -12.65 6.39
CA ARG A 175 3.42 -11.26 6.36
C ARG A 175 4.76 -11.25 5.63
N ILE A 176 4.79 -10.57 4.50
CA ILE A 176 6.00 -10.34 3.70
C ILE A 176 6.46 -8.92 4.00
N VAL A 177 7.68 -8.76 4.48
CA VAL A 177 8.23 -7.45 4.86
C VAL A 177 9.33 -7.08 3.90
N THR A 178 9.21 -5.90 3.29
CA THR A 178 10.18 -5.29 2.38
C THR A 178 10.77 -4.05 3.05
N PRO A 179 11.73 -4.21 3.98
CA PRO A 179 12.37 -3.10 4.66
C PRO A 179 13.46 -2.47 3.77
N VAL A 180 13.46 -1.14 3.69
CA VAL A 180 14.57 -0.39 3.10
C VAL A 180 15.57 -0.05 4.20
N TYR A 181 16.75 -0.64 4.11
CA TYR A 181 17.85 -0.37 5.02
C TYR A 181 18.56 0.94 4.65
N PRO A 182 19.00 1.72 5.65
CA PRO A 182 19.82 2.89 5.42
C PRO A 182 21.16 2.49 4.78
N SER A 183 21.75 3.44 4.05
CA SER A 183 23.09 3.29 3.48
C SER A 183 24.12 4.04 4.32
N LYS A 184 25.40 3.99 3.95
CA LYS A 184 26.43 4.82 4.62
C LYS A 184 26.20 6.31 4.44
N ASP A 185 25.59 6.69 3.32
CA ASP A 185 25.18 8.05 3.02
C ASP A 185 23.68 8.15 3.34
N ASP A 186 23.35 8.30 4.62
CA ASP A 186 21.97 8.46 5.10
C ASP A 186 21.78 9.82 5.78
N ASP A 187 20.59 10.39 5.62
CA ASP A 187 20.25 11.72 6.15
C ASP A 187 19.87 11.68 7.64
N VAL A 188 19.72 10.48 8.20
CA VAL A 188 19.26 10.27 9.59
C VAL A 188 20.41 9.77 10.47
N ILE A 189 20.88 10.62 11.37
CA ILE A 189 21.99 10.28 12.31
C ILE A 189 21.63 9.10 13.22
N THR A 190 20.34 8.92 13.53
CA THR A 190 19.84 7.88 14.45
C THR A 190 19.40 6.60 13.74
N SER A 191 19.68 6.45 12.44
CA SER A 191 19.36 5.23 11.72
C SER A 191 20.28 4.06 12.13
N PRO A 192 19.82 2.80 12.02
CA PRO A 192 20.57 1.62 12.45
C PRO A 192 21.76 1.27 11.56
#